data_AF-A0A0D6JG03-F1
#
_entry.id   AF-A0A0D6JG03-F1
#
_cell.length_a   1.000
_cell.length_b   1.000
_cell.length_c   1.000
_cell.angle_alpha   90.00
_cell.angle_beta   90.00
_cell.angle_gamma   90.00
#
_symmetry.space_group_name_H-M   'P 1'
#
loop_
_entity.id
_entity.type
_entity.pdbx_description
1 polymer ?
#
loop_
_entity_poly.entity_id
_entity_poly.type
_entity_poly.pdbx_seq_one_letter_code
_entity_poly.pdbx_strand_id
1 'polypeptide(L)'
;MLGSFSAILALRTSFSRTSFNRLLWESFPDDGARILRAAGDPTTAEMFDRITNKAIRVGVFVSLTFLIDGEMYFGQDRLDFVAERLGVS
;
A
#
# COMPACT_ATOMS: atom_id res chain seq x y z
N MET A 1 5.93 14.94 8.27
CA MET A 1 6.02 13.90 7.22
C MET A 1 4.99 12.80 7.49
N LEU A 2 3.69 13.16 7.53
CA LEU A 2 2.56 12.28 7.89
C LEU A 2 1.31 12.61 7.02
N GLY A 3 1.51 12.99 5.75
CA GLY A 3 0.45 13.58 4.93
C GLY A 3 -0.31 12.63 3.99
N SER A 4 0.28 11.50 3.58
CA SER A 4 -0.16 10.86 2.32
C SER A 4 -1.11 9.66 2.48
N PHE A 5 -1.28 9.08 3.68
CA PHE A 5 -2.29 8.03 3.91
C PHE A 5 -3.70 8.57 4.19
N SER A 6 -3.83 9.85 4.56
CA SER A 6 -5.10 10.43 4.99
C SER A 6 -6.10 10.64 3.84
N ALA A 7 -5.63 10.99 2.63
CA ALA A 7 -6.52 11.43 1.56
C ALA A 7 -7.54 10.37 1.09
N ILE A 8 -7.16 9.09 1.01
CA ILE A 8 -8.05 8.05 0.45
C ILE A 8 -9.08 7.56 1.48
N LEU A 9 -8.64 7.30 2.71
CA LEU A 9 -9.53 6.81 3.77
C LEU A 9 -10.37 7.92 4.43
N ALA A 10 -9.85 9.15 4.53
CA ALA A 10 -10.56 10.24 5.20
C ALA A 10 -11.65 10.87 4.31
N LEU A 11 -11.47 10.88 2.98
CA LEU A 11 -12.34 11.68 2.13
C LEU A 11 -13.66 11.01 1.73
N ARG A 12 -13.92 9.72 2.02
CA ARG A 12 -15.16 8.99 1.68
C ARG A 12 -15.75 9.36 0.30
N THR A 13 -14.90 9.72 -0.65
CA THR A 13 -15.28 10.25 -1.96
C THR A 13 -14.61 9.42 -3.02
N SER A 14 -15.33 9.17 -4.10
CA SER A 14 -14.79 8.56 -5.30
C SER A 14 -13.67 9.45 -5.85
N PHE A 15 -12.45 8.93 -5.95
CA PHE A 15 -11.35 9.62 -6.61
C PHE A 15 -11.36 9.28 -8.10
N SER A 16 -11.61 10.28 -8.93
CA SER A 16 -11.33 10.16 -10.36
C SER A 16 -9.82 10.04 -10.60
N ARG A 17 -9.41 9.36 -11.67
CA ARG A 17 -8.00 9.30 -12.09
C ARG A 17 -7.37 10.69 -12.22
N THR A 18 -8.14 11.66 -12.70
CA THR A 18 -7.71 13.06 -12.84
C THR A 18 -7.47 13.71 -11.48
N SER A 19 -8.40 13.55 -10.54
CA SER A 19 -8.28 14.08 -9.18
C SER A 19 -7.09 13.44 -8.45
N PHE A 20 -6.87 12.14 -8.64
CA PHE A 20 -5.76 11.41 -8.03
C PHE A 20 -4.41 11.88 -8.59
N ASN A 21 -4.29 12.00 -9.92
CA ASN A 21 -3.07 12.51 -10.55
C ASN A 21 -2.74 13.92 -10.05
N ARG A 22 -3.74 14.82 -9.91
CA ARG A 22 -3.53 16.15 -9.34
C ARG A 22 -2.96 16.08 -7.92
N LEU A 23 -3.56 15.28 -7.05
CA LEU A 23 -3.04 15.12 -5.68
C LEU A 23 -1.63 14.55 -5.65
N LEU A 24 -1.31 13.62 -6.54
CA LEU A 24 0.05 13.09 -6.66
C LEU A 24 1.05 14.18 -7.01
N TRP A 25 0.72 15.07 -7.95
CA TRP A 25 1.57 16.21 -8.31
C TRP A 25 1.74 17.19 -7.16
N GLU A 26 0.66 17.53 -6.45
CA GLU A 26 0.70 18.46 -5.31
C GLU A 26 1.49 17.89 -4.12
N SER A 27 1.37 16.58 -3.88
CA SER A 27 2.04 15.90 -2.76
C SER A 27 3.50 15.56 -3.04
N PHE A 28 3.84 15.33 -4.31
CA PHE A 28 5.16 14.90 -4.77
C PHE A 28 5.60 15.71 -6.00
N PRO A 29 5.86 17.02 -5.86
CA PRO A 29 6.11 17.92 -6.99
C PRO A 29 7.31 17.50 -7.86
N ASP A 30 8.37 16.98 -7.24
CA ASP A 30 9.59 16.55 -7.96
C ASP A 30 9.47 15.17 -8.60
N ASP A 31 8.54 14.33 -8.12
CA ASP A 31 8.46 12.90 -8.47
C ASP A 31 7.18 12.51 -9.20
N GLY A 32 6.14 13.34 -9.18
CA GLY A 32 4.82 13.02 -9.72
C GLY A 32 4.87 12.54 -11.17
N ALA A 33 5.71 13.19 -11.99
CA ALA A 33 5.92 12.82 -13.40
C ALA A 33 6.46 11.39 -13.54
N ARG A 34 7.45 11.06 -12.72
CA ARG A 34 8.14 9.78 -12.73
C ARG A 34 7.22 8.68 -12.23
N ILE A 35 6.46 8.94 -11.17
CA ILE A 35 5.48 8.00 -10.60
C ILE A 35 4.38 7.70 -11.63
N LEU A 36 3.81 8.72 -12.27
CA LEU A 36 2.74 8.50 -13.26
C LEU A 36 3.21 7.75 -14.50
N ARG A 37 4.46 7.98 -14.95
CA ARG A 37 5.07 7.18 -16.03
C ARG A 37 5.24 5.73 -15.60
N ALA A 38 5.83 5.49 -14.44
CA ALA A 38 6.03 4.13 -13.92
C ALA A 38 4.70 3.39 -13.72
N ALA A 39 3.66 4.06 -13.22
CA ALA A 39 2.33 3.48 -13.04
C ALA A 39 1.64 3.07 -14.36
N GLY A 40 2.02 3.70 -15.48
CA GLY A 40 1.55 3.32 -16.82
C GLY A 40 2.40 2.28 -17.54
N ASP A 41 3.54 1.90 -16.96
CA ASP A 41 4.46 0.93 -17.56
C ASP A 41 3.91 -0.50 -17.42
N PRO A 42 3.86 -1.31 -18.50
CA PRO A 42 3.39 -2.69 -18.44
C PRO A 42 4.14 -3.55 -17.42
N THR A 43 5.44 -3.30 -17.21
CA THR A 43 6.24 -4.02 -16.22
C THR A 43 5.72 -3.80 -14.81
N THR A 44 5.16 -2.63 -14.50
CA THR A 44 4.53 -2.35 -13.20
C THR A 44 3.28 -3.21 -12.97
N ALA A 45 2.47 -3.41 -14.01
CA ALA A 45 1.29 -4.30 -13.92
C ALA A 45 1.72 -5.76 -13.72
N GLU A 46 2.72 -6.24 -14.47
CA GLU A 46 3.27 -7.59 -14.28
C GLU A 46 3.87 -7.80 -12.88
N MET A 47 4.55 -6.78 -12.34
CA MET A 47 5.05 -6.80 -10.97
C MET A 47 3.91 -6.87 -9.96
N PHE A 48 2.85 -6.08 -10.15
CA PHE A 48 1.67 -6.08 -9.29
C PHE A 48 1.02 -7.47 -9.25
N ASP A 49 0.79 -8.11 -10.40
CA ASP A 49 0.20 -9.44 -10.48
C ASP A 49 1.10 -10.50 -9.84
N ARG A 50 2.42 -10.43 -10.08
CA ARG A 50 3.38 -11.38 -9.51
C ARG A 50 3.41 -11.30 -7.98
N ILE A 51 3.41 -10.10 -7.42
CA ILE A 51 3.43 -9.87 -5.97
C ILE A 51 2.09 -10.29 -5.36
N THR A 52 0.97 -9.94 -5.98
CA THR A 52 -0.37 -10.37 -5.54
C THR A 52 -0.48 -11.89 -5.50
N ASN A 53 -0.04 -12.58 -6.55
CA ASN A 53 -0.04 -14.04 -6.60
C ASN A 53 0.89 -14.66 -5.56
N LYS A 54 2.03 -14.02 -5.23
CA LYS A 54 2.90 -14.45 -4.13
C LYS A 54 2.20 -14.34 -2.78
N ALA A 55 1.50 -13.24 -2.53
CA ALA A 55 0.74 -13.02 -1.29
C ALA A 55 -0.39 -14.07 -1.14
N ILE A 56 -1.15 -14.32 -2.21
CA ILE A 56 -2.20 -15.35 -2.23
C ILE A 56 -1.63 -16.73 -1.90
N ARG A 57 -0.49 -17.11 -2.51
CA ARG A 57 0.14 -18.42 -2.26
C ARG A 57 0.53 -18.66 -0.80
N VAL A 58 0.84 -17.62 -0.05
CA VAL A 58 1.18 -17.74 1.38
C VAL A 58 -0.03 -17.55 2.30
N GLY A 59 -1.24 -17.41 1.75
CA GLY A 59 -2.49 -17.34 2.51
C GLY A 59 -2.98 -15.92 2.83
N VAL A 60 -2.40 -14.87 2.24
CA VAL A 60 -2.92 -13.50 2.40
C VAL A 60 -4.22 -13.36 1.64
N PHE A 61 -5.29 -13.01 2.34
CA PHE A 61 -6.62 -12.77 1.75
C PHE A 61 -7.17 -11.36 2.00
N VAL A 62 -6.53 -10.58 2.87
CA VAL A 62 -6.96 -9.22 3.23
C VAL A 62 -5.76 -8.28 3.30
N SER A 63 -6.03 -6.99 3.05
CA SER A 63 -5.04 -5.94 3.32
C SER A 63 -4.82 -5.78 4.83
N LEU A 64 -3.69 -5.19 5.22
CA LEU A 64 -3.20 -5.13 6.60
C LEU A 64 -2.86 -6.50 7.18
N THR A 65 -2.15 -7.32 6.40
CA THR A 65 -1.60 -8.61 6.84
C THR A 65 -0.10 -8.51 7.03
N PHE A 66 0.42 -9.00 8.16
CA PHE A 66 1.84 -9.09 8.48
C PHE A 66 2.27 -10.56 8.51
N LEU A 67 3.41 -10.88 7.92
CA LEU A 67 4.01 -12.22 7.97
C LEU A 67 5.42 -12.09 8.53
N ILE A 68 5.64 -12.59 9.75
CA ILE A 68 6.91 -12.46 10.49
C ILE A 68 7.38 -13.86 10.85
N ASP A 69 8.54 -14.26 10.31
CA ASP A 69 9.14 -15.59 10.52
C ASP A 69 8.17 -16.76 10.29
N GLY A 70 7.28 -16.62 9.30
CA GLY A 70 6.27 -17.64 8.95
C GLY A 70 4.96 -17.54 9.72
N GLU A 71 4.85 -16.67 10.72
CA GLU A 71 3.62 -16.42 11.47
C GLU A 71 2.84 -15.24 10.88
N MET A 72 1.53 -15.41 10.68
CA MET A 72 0.68 -14.44 9.99
C MET A 72 -0.30 -13.74 10.94
N TYR A 73 -0.35 -12.41 10.87
CA TYR A 73 -1.23 -11.54 11.66
C TYR A 73 -2.12 -10.73 10.73
N PHE A 74 -3.43 -10.83 10.91
CA PHE A 74 -4.42 -10.15 10.06
C PHE A 74 -5.08 -9.00 10.79
N GLY A 75 -5.09 -7.82 10.16
CA GLY A 75 -5.80 -6.65 10.65
C GLY A 75 -4.94 -5.70 11.47
N GLN A 76 -5.40 -4.44 11.54
CA GLN A 76 -4.78 -3.38 12.36
C GLN A 76 -4.88 -3.70 13.87
N ASP A 77 -5.89 -4.43 14.29
CA ASP A 77 -6.13 -4.86 15.68
C ASP A 77 -5.05 -5.83 16.22
N ARG A 78 -4.12 -6.28 15.36
CA ARG A 78 -3.05 -7.21 15.73
C ARG A 78 -1.68 -6.57 15.87
N LEU A 79 -1.58 -5.25 15.80
CA LEU A 79 -0.30 -4.54 15.88
C LEU A 79 0.44 -4.75 17.20
N ASP A 80 -0.26 -4.96 18.32
CA ASP A 80 0.39 -5.25 19.60
C ASP A 80 1.16 -6.59 19.57
N PHE A 81 0.56 -7.63 18.97
CA PHE A 81 1.23 -8.93 18.76
C PHE A 81 2.41 -8.82 17.80
N VAL A 82 2.28 -7.98 16.76
CA VAL A 82 3.38 -7.68 15.84
C VAL A 82 4.54 -6.98 16.57
N ALA A 83 4.25 -6.01 17.42
CA ALA A 83 5.26 -5.28 18.19
C ALA A 83 6.00 -6.21 19.17
N GLU A 84 5.26 -7.07 19.88
CA GLU A 84 5.83 -8.12 20.73
C GLU A 84 6.74 -9.04 19.92
N ARG A 85 6.28 -9.51 18.74
CA ARG A 85 7.04 -10.43 17.88
C ARG A 85 8.33 -9.83 17.32
N LEU A 86 8.38 -8.51 17.15
CA LEU A 86 9.55 -7.74 16.71
C LEU A 86 10.43 -7.27 17.88
N GLY A 87 10.00 -7.43 19.13
CA GLY A 87 10.73 -6.95 20.31
C GLY A 87 10.77 -5.44 20.44
N VAL A 88 9.74 -4.74 19.96
CA VAL A 88 9.63 -3.26 19.98
C VAL A 88 8.45 -2.76 20.84
N SER A 89 7.88 -3.65 21.64
CA SER A 89 6.84 -3.38 22.63
C SER A 89 7.36 -2.62 23.84
#